data_AF-A0AAW5SIV5-F1
#
_entry.id   AF-A0AAW5SIV5-F1
#
_cell.length_a   1.000
_cell.length_b   1.000
_cell.length_c   1.000
_cell.angle_alpha   90.00
_cell.angle_beta   90.00
_cell.angle_gamma   90.00
#
_symmetry.space_group_name_H-M   'P 1'
#
loop_
_entity.id
_entity.type
_entity.pdbx_description
1 polymer ?
#
loop_
_entity_poly.entity_id
_entity_poly.type
_entity_poly.pdbx_seq_one_letter_code
_entity_poly.pdbx_strand_id
1 'polypeptide(L)'
;MDDLAVCIDAAQTMTRRRARPVPAATPTPPPPAQALATVLQSAKHIARERWHPTRFDIYQCTSQAWTDADMPVPHTALIRVLRRALPPNVLLIDFNDNSTRAQICDLYDNAIALLLPRSANRSAQGAA
;
A
#
# COMPACT_ATOMS: atom_id res chain seq x y z
N MET A 1 -18.14 -46.14 1.39
CA MET A 1 -17.80 -44.91 2.15
C MET A 1 -16.36 -45.10 2.57
N ASP A 2 -15.44 -44.26 2.06
CA ASP A 2 -14.16 -43.87 2.71
C ASP A 2 -13.15 -43.21 1.76
N ASP A 3 -13.46 -43.05 0.46
CA ASP A 3 -12.54 -42.38 -0.49
C ASP A 3 -12.24 -40.92 -0.10
N LEU A 4 -13.20 -40.21 0.49
CA LEU A 4 -13.00 -38.83 0.94
C LEU A 4 -12.05 -38.75 2.14
N ALA A 5 -12.14 -39.69 3.08
CA ALA A 5 -11.26 -39.71 4.25
C ALA A 5 -9.81 -40.02 3.85
N VAL A 6 -9.62 -40.95 2.91
CA VAL A 6 -8.32 -41.27 2.32
C VAL A 6 -7.72 -40.07 1.59
N CYS A 7 -8.52 -39.33 0.82
CA CYS A 7 -8.08 -38.12 0.13
C CYS A 7 -7.66 -37.01 1.10
N ILE A 8 -8.39 -36.83 2.20
CA ILE A 8 -8.07 -35.82 3.23
C ILE A 8 -6.76 -36.19 3.94
N ASP A 9 -6.58 -37.46 4.31
CA ASP A 9 -5.36 -37.92 4.99
C ASP A 9 -4.11 -37.79 4.09
N ALA A 10 -4.25 -38.16 2.80
CA ALA A 10 -3.19 -37.97 1.81
C ALA A 10 -2.82 -36.48 1.64
N ALA A 11 -3.81 -35.58 1.54
CA ALA A 11 -3.58 -34.15 1.42
C ALA A 11 -2.89 -33.56 2.67
N GLN A 12 -3.30 -33.99 3.86
CA GLN A 12 -2.66 -33.57 5.12
C GLN A 12 -1.22 -34.07 5.23
N THR A 13 -0.96 -35.31 4.82
CA THR A 13 0.38 -35.90 4.80
C THR A 13 1.31 -35.15 3.85
N MET A 14 0.83 -34.78 2.66
CA MET A 14 1.59 -33.97 1.70
C MET A 14 1.89 -32.56 2.23
N THR A 15 0.92 -31.95 2.94
CA THR A 15 1.08 -30.62 3.54
C THR A 15 2.11 -30.62 4.66
N ARG A 16 2.08 -31.63 5.53
CA ARG A 16 3.06 -31.79 6.62
C ARG A 16 4.48 -32.05 6.09
N ARG A 17 4.62 -32.84 5.01
CA ARG A 17 5.92 -33.07 4.35
C ARG A 17 6.49 -31.82 3.65
N ARG A 18 5.63 -30.91 3.18
CA ARG A 18 6.03 -29.64 2.54
C ARG A 18 6.30 -28.50 3.51
N ALA A 19 5.94 -28.65 4.79
CA ALA A 19 6.22 -27.65 5.82
C ALA A 19 7.71 -27.67 6.17
N ARG A 20 8.56 -27.20 5.25
CA ARG A 20 9.88 -26.69 5.60
C ARG A 20 9.64 -25.57 6.62
N PRO A 21 10.27 -25.61 7.81
CA PRO A 21 10.23 -24.48 8.73
C PRO A 21 10.72 -23.26 7.95
N VAL A 22 9.80 -22.34 7.65
CA VAL A 22 10.20 -21.04 7.12
C VAL A 22 10.94 -20.39 8.29
N PRO A 23 12.26 -20.15 8.18
CA PRO A 23 12.95 -19.44 9.25
C PRO A 23 12.18 -18.15 9.51
N ALA A 24 11.88 -17.86 10.77
CA ALA A 24 11.16 -16.65 11.15
C ALA A 24 11.82 -15.47 10.45
N ALA A 25 11.09 -14.85 9.52
CA ALA A 25 11.62 -13.75 8.74
C ALA A 25 12.05 -12.68 9.74
N THR A 26 13.34 -12.32 9.72
CA THR A 26 13.83 -11.17 10.48
C THR A 26 12.97 -9.97 10.08
N PRO A 27 12.36 -9.24 11.03
CA PRO A 27 11.52 -8.11 10.69
C PRO A 27 12.34 -7.10 9.89
N THR A 28 12.02 -6.94 8.61
CA THR A 28 12.64 -5.87 7.81
C THR A 28 12.19 -4.55 8.41
N PRO A 29 13.11 -3.61 8.68
CA PRO A 29 12.72 -2.31 9.19
C PRO A 29 11.72 -1.64 8.23
N PRO A 30 10.70 -0.93 8.74
CA PRO A 30 9.75 -0.25 7.89
C PRO A 30 10.47 0.76 6.99
N PRO A 31 10.02 0.96 5.73
CA PRO A 31 10.62 1.95 4.86
C PRO A 31 10.52 3.37 5.47
N PRO A 32 11.49 4.26 5.19
CA PRO A 32 11.45 5.63 5.70
C PRO A 32 10.17 6.35 5.26
N ALA A 33 9.44 6.94 6.21
CA ALA A 33 8.18 7.64 5.95
C ALA A 33 8.35 8.79 4.95
N GLN A 34 9.47 9.51 5.03
CA GLN A 34 9.81 10.59 4.11
C GLN A 34 9.97 10.09 2.66
N ALA A 35 10.64 8.95 2.45
CA ALA A 35 10.84 8.39 1.12
C ALA A 35 9.50 7.92 0.51
N LEU A 36 8.64 7.30 1.32
CA LEU A 36 7.27 6.96 0.90
C LEU A 36 6.48 8.22 0.50
N ALA A 37 6.53 9.27 1.32
CA ALA A 37 5.81 10.52 1.07
C ALA A 37 6.28 11.22 -0.21
N THR A 38 7.59 11.26 -0.45
CA THR A 38 8.16 11.84 -1.69
C THR A 38 7.66 11.11 -2.94
N VAL A 39 7.67 9.77 -2.94
CA VAL A 39 7.17 9.00 -4.09
C VAL A 39 5.66 9.23 -4.28
N LEU A 40 4.87 9.23 -3.21
CA LEU A 40 3.42 9.50 -3.29
C LEU A 40 3.11 10.92 -3.78
N GLN A 41 3.96 11.91 -3.44
CA GLN A 41 3.81 13.28 -3.92
C GLN A 41 4.08 13.39 -5.43
N SER A 42 5.12 12.69 -5.92
CA SER A 42 5.37 12.57 -7.37
C SER A 42 4.24 11.81 -8.08
N ALA A 43 3.73 10.73 -7.48
CA ALA A 43 2.59 9.98 -8.03
C ALA A 43 1.32 10.84 -8.13
N LYS A 44 1.06 11.71 -7.13
CA LYS A 44 -0.01 12.70 -7.18
C LYS A 44 0.16 13.68 -8.34
N HIS A 45 1.38 14.18 -8.56
CA HIS A 45 1.66 15.09 -9.67
C HIS A 45 1.36 14.42 -11.02
N ILE A 46 1.85 13.19 -11.22
CA ILE A 46 1.54 12.38 -12.40
C ILE A 46 0.02 12.14 -12.52
N ALA A 47 -0.66 11.82 -11.43
CA ALA A 47 -2.09 11.57 -11.44
C ALA A 47 -2.90 12.83 -11.83
N ARG A 48 -2.49 14.02 -11.37
CA ARG A 48 -3.13 15.29 -11.74
C ARG A 48 -3.15 15.53 -13.25
N GLU A 49 -2.14 15.03 -13.97
CA GLU A 49 -1.99 15.25 -15.41
C GLU A 49 -2.53 14.10 -16.24
N ARG A 50 -2.28 12.87 -15.80
CA ARG A 50 -2.43 11.68 -16.65
C ARG A 50 -3.50 10.72 -16.18
N TRP A 51 -3.96 10.82 -14.93
CA TRP A 51 -4.86 9.81 -14.40
C TRP A 51 -6.16 9.71 -15.21
N HIS A 52 -6.53 8.46 -15.48
CA HIS A 52 -7.76 8.06 -16.14
C HIS A 52 -8.14 6.65 -15.66
N PRO A 53 -9.41 6.40 -15.30
CA PRO A 53 -9.82 5.18 -14.59
C PRO A 53 -9.42 3.89 -15.34
N THR A 54 -9.50 3.90 -16.68
CA THR A 54 -9.23 2.71 -17.51
C THR A 54 -7.94 2.76 -18.34
N ARG A 55 -7.23 3.90 -18.39
CA ARG A 55 -6.08 4.09 -19.31
C ARG A 55 -4.76 4.31 -18.59
N PHE A 56 -4.81 4.97 -17.44
CA PHE A 56 -3.63 5.29 -16.64
C PHE A 56 -4.08 5.44 -15.20
N ASP A 57 -4.31 4.29 -14.58
CA ASP A 57 -4.94 4.19 -13.27
C ASP A 57 -3.99 4.59 -12.12
N ILE A 58 -4.51 4.49 -10.89
CA ILE A 58 -3.74 4.81 -9.68
C ILE A 58 -2.46 3.97 -9.52
N TYR A 59 -2.47 2.70 -9.96
CA TYR A 59 -1.31 1.81 -9.88
C TYR A 59 -0.23 2.24 -10.86
N GLN A 60 -0.62 2.65 -12.08
CA GLN A 60 0.30 3.14 -13.09
C GLN A 60 0.91 4.49 -12.69
N CYS A 61 0.12 5.42 -12.12
CA CYS A 61 0.66 6.65 -11.55
C CYS A 61 1.69 6.36 -10.44
N THR A 62 1.38 5.41 -9.54
CA THR A 62 2.28 5.04 -8.43
C THR A 62 3.54 4.33 -8.92
N SER A 63 3.40 3.39 -9.86
CA SER A 63 4.54 2.65 -10.43
C SER A 63 5.46 3.57 -11.21
N GLN A 64 4.92 4.49 -12.02
CA GLN A 64 5.75 5.45 -12.75
C GLN A 64 6.55 6.33 -11.78
N ALA A 65 5.90 6.94 -10.78
CA ALA A 65 6.60 7.76 -9.79
C ALA A 65 7.68 6.98 -9.01
N TRP A 66 7.39 5.72 -8.70
CA TRP A 66 8.31 4.82 -8.02
C TRP A 66 9.53 4.50 -8.88
N THR A 67 9.34 4.23 -10.18
CA THR A 67 10.43 4.01 -11.14
C THR A 67 11.23 5.30 -11.39
N ASP A 68 10.57 6.44 -11.55
CA ASP A 68 11.23 7.74 -11.78
C ASP A 68 12.12 8.15 -10.61
N ALA A 69 11.82 7.69 -9.40
CA ALA A 69 12.60 7.92 -8.19
C ALA A 69 13.70 6.87 -7.92
N ASP A 70 13.97 5.98 -8.89
CA ASP A 70 14.89 4.83 -8.75
C ASP A 70 14.50 3.86 -7.63
N MET A 71 13.19 3.63 -7.48
CA MET A 71 12.60 2.60 -6.62
C MET A 71 13.08 2.62 -5.14
N PRO A 72 13.01 3.79 -4.44
CA PRO A 72 13.71 4.00 -3.17
C PRO A 72 13.10 3.25 -1.98
N VAL A 73 11.94 2.64 -2.18
CA VAL A 73 11.14 1.92 -1.18
C VAL A 73 10.45 0.73 -1.84
N PRO A 74 10.04 -0.32 -1.11
CA PRO A 74 9.23 -1.39 -1.69
C PRO A 74 7.88 -0.86 -2.21
N HIS A 75 7.53 -1.17 -3.46
CA HIS A 75 6.25 -0.73 -4.05
C HIS A 75 5.03 -1.17 -3.22
N THR A 76 5.09 -2.35 -2.60
CA THR A 76 4.02 -2.85 -1.71
C THR A 76 3.77 -1.95 -0.50
N ALA A 77 4.78 -1.22 -0.03
CA ALA A 77 4.61 -0.25 1.05
C ALA A 77 3.78 0.97 0.59
N LEU A 78 3.99 1.46 -0.63
CA LEU A 78 3.18 2.54 -1.22
C LEU A 78 1.71 2.13 -1.32
N ILE A 79 1.45 0.93 -1.87
CA ILE A 79 0.08 0.41 -2.00
C ILE A 79 -0.59 0.20 -0.64
N ARG A 80 0.15 -0.25 0.38
CA ARG A 80 -0.37 -0.37 1.75
C ARG A 80 -0.77 0.98 2.33
N VAL A 81 0.03 2.02 2.09
CA VAL A 81 -0.27 3.38 2.57
C VAL A 81 -1.52 3.93 1.86
N LEU A 82 -1.64 3.76 0.53
CA LEU A 82 -2.84 4.14 -0.21
C LEU A 82 -4.09 3.41 0.32
N ARG A 83 -4.01 2.10 0.57
CA ARG A 83 -5.12 1.33 1.14
C ARG A 83 -5.52 1.81 2.54
N ARG A 84 -4.57 2.24 3.36
CA ARG A 84 -4.87 2.81 4.69
C ARG A 84 -5.56 4.17 4.62
N ALA A 85 -5.45 4.88 3.51
CA ALA A 85 -6.09 6.17 3.30
C ALA A 85 -7.51 6.07 2.71
N LEU A 86 -7.96 4.86 2.36
CA LEU A 86 -9.31 4.63 1.84
C LEU A 86 -10.37 4.68 2.96
N PRO A 87 -11.63 4.98 2.61
CA PRO A 87 -12.76 4.73 3.50
C PRO A 87 -12.83 3.26 3.93
N PRO A 88 -13.47 2.95 5.07
CA PRO A 88 -13.66 1.58 5.52
C PRO A 88 -14.34 0.72 4.45
N ASN A 89 -13.89 -0.53 4.31
CA ASN A 89 -14.46 -1.53 3.41
C ASN A 89 -14.45 -1.17 1.90
N VAL A 90 -13.62 -0.20 1.48
CA VAL A 90 -13.43 0.13 0.07
C VAL A 90 -12.12 -0.49 -0.43
N LEU A 91 -12.18 -1.20 -1.57
CA LEU A 91 -10.97 -1.68 -2.24
C LEU A 91 -10.36 -0.56 -3.08
N LEU A 92 -9.04 -0.58 -3.21
CA LEU A 92 -8.31 0.43 -3.99
C LEU A 92 -8.72 0.43 -5.48
N ILE A 93 -9.05 -0.74 -6.04
CA ILE A 93 -9.52 -0.86 -7.43
C ILE A 93 -10.92 -0.28 -7.59
N ASP A 94 -11.85 -0.60 -6.68
CA ASP A 94 -13.20 -0.05 -6.72
C ASP A 94 -13.18 1.48 -6.58
N PHE A 95 -12.33 2.00 -5.69
CA PHE A 95 -12.13 3.43 -5.56
C PHE A 95 -11.57 4.05 -6.84
N ASN A 96 -10.55 3.45 -7.46
CA ASN A 96 -9.99 3.92 -8.72
C ASN A 96 -11.07 4.03 -9.80
N ASP A 97 -11.85 2.96 -10.01
CA ASP A 97 -12.77 2.87 -11.13
C ASP A 97 -13.95 3.84 -11.01
N ASN A 98 -14.32 4.21 -9.78
CA ASN A 98 -15.48 5.06 -9.48
C ASN A 98 -15.12 6.48 -9.03
N SER A 99 -13.84 6.88 -9.10
CA SER A 99 -13.39 8.21 -8.67
C SER A 99 -13.28 9.20 -9.81
N THR A 100 -13.20 10.47 -9.45
CA THR A 100 -12.70 11.55 -10.29
C THR A 100 -11.20 11.74 -10.07
N ARG A 101 -10.54 12.43 -11.00
CA ARG A 101 -9.12 12.80 -10.85
C ARG A 101 -8.83 13.58 -9.57
N ALA A 102 -9.75 14.45 -9.16
CA ALA A 102 -9.64 15.23 -7.93
C ALA A 102 -9.63 14.31 -6.70
N GLN A 103 -10.59 13.38 -6.62
CA GLN A 103 -10.66 12.40 -5.53
C GLN A 103 -9.42 11.49 -5.45
N ILE A 104 -8.81 11.15 -6.59
CA ILE A 104 -7.54 10.41 -6.62
C ILE A 104 -6.39 11.26 -6.08
N CYS A 105 -6.32 12.54 -6.45
CA CYS A 105 -5.34 13.46 -5.87
C CYS A 105 -5.53 13.60 -4.35
N ASP A 106 -6.77 13.68 -3.87
CA ASP A 106 -7.11 13.76 -2.45
C ASP A 106 -6.72 12.48 -1.70
N LEU A 107 -6.90 11.31 -2.32
CA LEU A 107 -6.44 10.04 -1.76
C LEU A 107 -4.91 10.03 -1.54
N TYR A 108 -4.13 10.54 -2.50
CA TYR A 108 -2.69 10.71 -2.31
C TYR A 108 -2.36 11.67 -1.18
N ASP A 109 -3.07 12.80 -1.06
CA ASP A 109 -2.88 13.75 0.04
C ASP A 109 -3.15 13.10 1.41
N ASN A 110 -4.24 12.36 1.53
CA ASN A 110 -4.58 11.62 2.75
C ASN A 110 -3.50 10.58 3.08
N ALA A 111 -3.01 9.85 2.07
CA ALA A 111 -1.93 8.89 2.20
C ALA A 111 -0.62 9.52 2.70
N ILE A 112 -0.25 10.70 2.18
CA ILE A 112 0.92 11.47 2.62
C ILE A 112 0.74 11.96 4.06
N ALA A 113 -0.45 12.44 4.42
CA ALA A 113 -0.75 12.92 5.78
C ALA A 113 -0.63 11.81 6.84
N LEU A 114 -0.90 10.55 6.49
CA LEU A 114 -0.68 9.40 7.38
C LEU A 114 0.81 9.11 7.66
N LEU A 115 1.71 9.49 6.75
CA LEU A 115 3.16 9.26 6.86
C LEU A 115 3.87 10.37 7.62
N LEU A 116 3.43 11.61 7.41
CA LEU A 116 4.01 12.81 7.98
C LEU A 116 2.98 13.49 8.88
N PRO A 117 2.52 12.84 9.97
CA PRO A 117 1.63 13.49 10.91
C PRO A 117 2.34 14.74 11.43
N ARG A 118 1.67 15.90 11.34
CA ARG A 118 2.14 17.17 11.90
C ARG A 118 2.58 16.95 13.34
N SER A 119 3.87 16.76 13.55
CA SER A 119 4.45 16.62 14.87
C SER A 119 4.84 18.02 15.31
N ALA A 120 4.40 18.42 16.52
CA ALA A 120 4.70 19.67 17.24
C ALA A 120 3.80 20.89 17.00
N ASN A 121 2.61 20.92 17.64
CA ASN A 121 1.99 22.17 18.10
C ASN A 121 1.66 22.12 19.61
N ARG A 122 2.41 21.34 20.40
CA ARG A 122 2.15 21.14 21.85
C ARG A 122 3.35 21.39 22.76
N SER A 123 4.48 21.85 22.22
CA SER A 123 5.67 22.23 23.01
C SER A 123 5.78 23.74 23.25
N ALA A 124 4.84 24.55 22.73
CA ALA A 124 4.88 26.01 22.80
C ALA A 124 3.74 26.64 23.64
N GLN A 125 2.92 25.84 24.34
CA GLN A 125 1.71 26.32 25.02
C GLN A 125 1.54 25.83 26.47
N GLY A 126 2.65 25.52 27.15
CA GLY A 126 2.64 25.07 28.55
C GLY A 126 3.79 25.59 29.40
N ALA A 127 4.37 26.73 29.03
CA ALA A 127 5.34 27.46 29.85
C ALA A 127 5.07 28.96 29.74
N ALA A 128 4.00 29.39 30.41
CA ALA A 128 3.75 30.78 30.76
C ALA A 128 3.12 30.78 32.16
#